data_AF-A0AAV9M1J8-F1
#
_entry.id   AF-A0AAV9M1J8-F1
#
_cell.length_a   1.000
_cell.length_b   1.000
_cell.length_c   1.000
_cell.angle_alpha   90.00
_cell.angle_beta   90.00
_cell.angle_gamma   90.00
#
_symmetry.space_group_name_H-M   'P 1'
#
loop_
_entity.id
_entity.type
_entity.pdbx_description
1 polymer ?
#
loop_
_entity_poly.entity_id
_entity_poly.type
_entity_poly.pdbx_seq_one_letter_code
_entity_poly.pdbx_strand_id
1 'polypeptide(L)' 'MELILKDEKGDLIYASIEKYTIKYFGDKIYDHGLYQMKYFVIASYQSKFKSNSHKHKLTFT' A
#
# COMPACT_ATOMS: atom_id res chain seq x y z
N MET A 1 -9.40 1.12 -0.46
CA MET A 1 -8.91 -0.27 -0.35
C MET A 1 -7.60 -0.23 0.42
N GLU A 2 -7.43 -1.09 1.41
CA GLU A 2 -6.18 -1.17 2.19
C GLU A 2 -5.34 -2.34 1.67
N LEU A 3 -4.03 -2.15 1.62
CA LEU A 3 -3.05 -3.09 1.06
C LEU A 3 -1.87 -3.22 2.01
N ILE A 4 -1.24 -4.39 1.98
CA ILE A 4 0.09 -4.62 2.57
C ILE A 4 0.99 -5.06 1.43
N LEU A 5 2.01 -4.25 1.14
CA LEU A 5 2.95 -4.53 0.07
C LEU A 5 4.22 -5.11 0.68
N LYS A 6 4.75 -6.15 0.06
CA LYS A 6 6.01 -6.80 0.43
C LYS A 6 7.03 -6.53 -0.68
N ASP A 7 8.21 -6.08 -0.32
CA ASP A 7 9.31 -5.94 -1.27
C ASP A 7 10.14 -7.23 -1.41
N GLU A 8 11.15 -7.19 -2.29
CA GLU A 8 12.06 -8.32 -2.54
C GLU A 8 12.90 -8.70 -1.32
N LYS A 9 13.14 -7.75 -0.40
CA LYS A 9 13.86 -7.99 0.87
C LYS A 9 12.96 -8.56 1.95
N GLY A 10 11.65 -8.53 1.71
CA GLY A 10 10.61 -9.04 2.59
C GLY A 10 10.04 -8.01 3.56
N ASP A 11 10.39 -6.75 3.40
CA ASP A 11 9.87 -5.64 4.19
C ASP A 11 8.40 -5.36 3.82
N LEU A 12 7.58 -5.09 4.84
CA LEU A 12 6.14 -4.89 4.71
C LEU A 12 5.75 -3.44 4.94
N ILE A 13 5.14 -2.81 3.93
CA ILE A 13 4.62 -1.45 4.04
C ILE A 13 3.11 -1.40 3.83
N TYR A 14 2.42 -0.60 4.65
CA TYR A 14 1.00 -0.33 4.46
C TYR A 14 0.78 0.60 3.29
N ALA A 15 -0.26 0.32 2.52
CA ALA A 15 -0.72 1.18 1.45
C ALA A 15 -2.24 1.30 1.44
N SER A 16 -2.76 2.41 0.92
CA SER A 16 -4.18 2.58 0.67
C SER A 16 -4.45 3.16 -0.69
N ILE A 17 -5.52 2.70 -1.33
CA ILE A 17 -6.08 3.29 -2.55
C ILE A 17 -7.32 4.08 -2.18
N GLU A 18 -7.36 5.35 -2.59
CA GLU A 18 -8.50 6.23 -2.37
C GLU A 18 -9.78 5.73 -3.06
N LYS A 19 -10.94 6.03 -2.45
CA LYS A 19 -12.24 5.51 -2.90
C LYS A 19 -12.52 5.78 -4.38
N TYR A 20 -12.16 6.96 -4.88
CA TYR A 20 -12.43 7.37 -6.25
C TYR A 20 -11.52 6.70 -7.29
N THR A 21 -10.35 6.21 -6.86
CA THR A 21 -9.38 5.56 -7.74
C THR A 21 -9.45 4.04 -7.71
N ILE A 22 -10.16 3.44 -6.75
CA ILE A 22 -10.36 1.98 -6.66
C ILE A 22 -10.83 1.39 -8.00
N LYS A 23 -11.70 2.06 -8.75
CA LYS A 23 -12.18 1.59 -10.06
C LYS A 23 -11.07 1.33 -11.09
N TYR A 24 -9.91 1.97 -10.96
CA TYR A 24 -8.76 1.76 -11.84
C TYR A 24 -7.90 0.55 -11.44
N PHE A 25 -8.03 0.11 -10.18
CA PHE A 25 -7.20 -0.93 -9.57
C PHE A 25 -7.95 -2.24 -9.26
N GLY A 26 -9.28 -2.18 -9.03
CA GLY A 26 -10.07 -3.27 -8.47
C GLY A 26 -9.94 -4.60 -9.20
N ASP A 27 -9.87 -4.57 -10.53
CA ASP A 27 -9.74 -5.77 -11.36
C ASP A 27 -8.29 -6.07 -11.79
N LYS A 28 -7.31 -5.31 -11.29
CA LYS A 28 -5.90 -5.40 -11.69
C LYS A 28 -4.96 -5.81 -10.57
N ILE A 29 -5.41 -5.70 -9.31
CA ILE A 29 -4.63 -6.08 -8.14
C ILE A 29 -5.19 -7.37 -7.57
N TYR A 30 -4.36 -8.41 -7.64
CA TYR A 30 -4.56 -9.71 -7.03
C TYR A 30 -3.55 -9.94 -5.91
N ASP A 31 -3.98 -10.65 -4.87
CA ASP A 31 -3.11 -11.09 -3.78
C ASP A 31 -1.92 -11.90 -4.31
N HIS A 32 -0.75 -11.71 -3.69
CA HIS A 32 0.51 -12.33 -4.08
C HIS A 32 1.00 -12.02 -5.52
N GLY A 33 0.37 -11.09 -6.23
CA GLY A 33 0.86 -10.62 -7.52
C GLY A 33 2.10 -9.73 -7.39
N LEU A 34 2.96 -9.77 -8.41
CA LEU A 34 4.12 -8.89 -8.51
C LEU A 34 3.77 -7.69 -9.38
N TYR A 35 3.93 -6.48 -8.82
CA TYR A 35 3.54 -5.24 -9.49
C TYR A 35 4.65 -4.20 -9.41
N GLN A 36 4.82 -3.44 -10.49
CA GLN A 36 5.56 -2.19 -10.44
C GLN A 36 4.60 -1.05 -10.13
N MET A 37 4.62 -0.56 -8.89
CA MET A 37 3.78 0.55 -8.45
C MET A 37 4.53 1.88 -8.55
N LYS A 38 3.85 2.92 -9.07
CA LYS A 38 4.40 4.28 -9.25
C LYS A 38 3.34 5.31 -8.87
N TYR A 39 3.77 6.57 -8.71
CA TYR A 39 2.89 7.73 -8.45
C TYR A 39 2.01 7.55 -7.21
N PHE A 40 2.66 7.53 -6.04
CA PHE A 40 1.98 7.48 -4.75
C PHE A 40 2.47 8.60 -3.85
N VAL A 41 1.62 8.99 -2.91
CA VAL A 41 1.95 9.93 -1.85
C VAL A 41 2.45 9.16 -0.63
N ILE A 42 3.52 9.64 0.00
CA ILE A 42 4.07 9.07 1.23
C ILE A 42 3.58 9.92 2.41
N ALA A 43 2.90 9.28 3.36
CA ALA A 43 2.47 9.93 4.60
C ALA A 43 3.10 9.25 5.83
N SER A 44 3.24 10.01 6.92
CA SER A 44 3.64 9.44 8.21
C SER A 44 2.53 8.54 8.74
N TYR A 45 2.86 7.30 9.08
CA TYR A 45 1.93 6.33 9.61
C TYR A 45 2.21 6.11 11.10
N GLN A 46 1.59 6.96 11.92
CA GLN A 46 1.57 6.79 13.37
C GLN A 46 0.36 5.95 13.76
N SER A 47 0.37 4.66 13.40
CA SER A 47 -0.60 3.73 14.00
C SER A 47 -0.28 3.56 15.48
N LYS A 48 -1.30 3.76 16.34
CA LYS A 48 -1.24 3.40 17.76
C LYS A 48 -1.14 1.87 17.98
N PHE A 49 -1.40 1.09 16.93
CA PHE A 49 -1.37 -0.37 16.91
C PHE A 49 -0.27 -0.82 15.93
N LYS A 50 0.99 -0.81 16.39
CA LYS A 50 2.15 -1.19 15.58
C LYS A 50 2.34 -2.71 15.60
N SER A 51 1.86 -3.37 14.55
CA SER A 51 2.34 -4.71 14.19
C SER A 51 3.43 -4.67 13.11
N ASN A 52 3.50 -3.62 12.28
CA ASN A 52 4.50 -3.52 11.21
C ASN A 52 5.55 -2.44 11.46
N SER A 53 6.75 -2.71 10.97
CA SER A 53 8.01 -1.97 11.20
C SER A 53 8.04 -0.56 10.59
N HIS A 54 7.27 -0.29 9.53
CA HIS A 54 7.41 0.96 8.76
C HIS A 54 6.67 2.15 9.38
N LYS A 55 7.38 3.29 9.48
CA LYS A 55 6.85 4.57 9.98
C LYS A 55 6.03 5.34 8.94
N HIS A 56 5.90 4.80 7.74
CA HIS A 56 5.26 5.47 6.60
C HIS A 56 4.19 4.57 5.99
N LYS A 57 3.19 5.20 5.37
CA LYS A 57 2.13 4.56 4.60
C LYS A 57 2.07 5.20 3.22
N LEU A 58 1.84 4.38 2.21
CA LEU A 58 1.65 4.82 0.83
C LEU A 58 0.17 5.09 0.57
N THR A 59 -0.13 6.13 -0.20
CA THR A 59 -1.50 6.42 -0.66
C THR A 59 -1.49 6.60 -2.18
N PHE A 60 -2.35 5.83 -2.86
CA PHE A 60 -2.59 5.93 -4.30
C PHE A 60 -3.84 6.79 -4.55
N THR A 61 -3.64 7.86 -5.30
CA THR A 61 -4.61 8.93 -5.60
C THR A 61 -4.85 9.08 -7.10
#